data_AF-A0A3Q0JCQ2-F1
#
_entry.id   AF-A0A3Q0JCQ2-F1
#
_cell.length_a   1.000
_cell.length_b   1.000
_cell.length_c   1.000
_cell.angle_alpha   90.00
_cell.angle_beta   90.00
_cell.angle_gamma   90.00
#
_symmetry.space_group_name_H-M   'P 1'
#
loop_
_entity.id
_entity.type
_entity.pdbx_description
1 polymer ?
#
loop_
_entity_poly.entity_id
_entity_poly.type
_entity_poly.pdbx_seq_one_letter_code
_entity_poly.pdbx_strand_id
1 'polypeptide(L)'
;MVLAAFAVASFCAFCGHVLAAETLIIPQGRIRGTVRQSRDSNPYYAFLGIPYALPPVEDLRFKPSSDVKLPVMVFVHGGGFLMGQATSNMYGPEYFMDHNVVLVTIQYRLGVLGFLSFGNAEVPGNLGMKDQVLALQWIQENIEEFGGNPDSVTIFGESAGAASVSYHLVSPLSKGLFHRAILQSGTASCSWASTPAWLARDRAHAFATLVGCPTQPIETVLDCLRQLPTETFVTTLNKFHIWFKNPMITFAPVIESPLSQNNFLPDHPLRLPHADVPIIIGVNNKEGGKFYPGLTGLYFT
;
A
#
# COMPACT_ATOMS: atom_id res chain seq x y z
N MET A 1 24.34 -53.71 -7.12
CA MET A 1 23.78 -52.46 -6.57
C MET A 1 22.64 -52.03 -7.49
N VAL A 2 21.43 -51.82 -6.97
CA VAL A 2 20.22 -51.69 -7.79
C VAL A 2 20.10 -50.28 -8.34
N LEU A 3 19.94 -50.16 -9.67
CA LEU A 3 19.34 -49.00 -10.32
C LEU A 3 18.31 -49.52 -11.32
N ALA A 4 17.06 -49.07 -11.16
CA ALA A 4 15.91 -49.61 -11.86
C ALA A 4 15.36 -48.63 -12.92
N ALA A 5 14.97 -49.22 -14.06
CA ALA A 5 13.90 -48.85 -14.98
C ALA A 5 13.51 -47.37 -15.24
N PHE A 6 13.77 -46.96 -16.50
CA PHE A 6 12.85 -46.32 -17.46
C PHE A 6 11.51 -45.71 -17.02
N ALA A 7 11.23 -44.52 -17.58
CA ALA A 7 9.99 -44.29 -18.35
C ALA A 7 10.22 -43.24 -19.46
N VAL A 8 9.79 -43.53 -20.70
CA VAL A 8 9.71 -42.57 -21.81
C VAL A 8 8.27 -42.06 -21.89
N ALA A 9 8.06 -40.75 -21.96
CA ALA A 9 6.76 -40.17 -22.25
C ALA A 9 6.89 -38.87 -23.08
N SER A 10 6.06 -38.79 -24.12
CA SER A 10 5.99 -37.81 -25.21
C SER A 10 6.43 -36.37 -24.94
N PHE A 11 7.13 -35.83 -25.95
CA PHE A 11 7.08 -34.41 -26.32
C PHE A 11 5.63 -33.88 -26.28
N CYS A 12 5.38 -32.86 -25.46
CA CYS A 12 4.24 -31.97 -25.65
C CYS A 12 4.78 -30.54 -25.65
N ALA A 13 4.99 -30.00 -26.85
CA ALA A 13 5.56 -28.67 -27.04
C ALA A 13 4.50 -27.59 -26.82
N PHE A 14 4.23 -27.23 -25.56
CA PHE A 14 3.69 -25.92 -25.24
C PHE A 14 4.83 -24.96 -24.91
N CYS A 15 5.50 -24.50 -25.97
CA CYS A 15 6.37 -23.33 -25.89
C CYS A 15 5.48 -22.08 -25.72
N GLY A 16 5.04 -21.84 -24.48
CA GLY A 16 4.48 -20.57 -24.08
C GLY A 16 5.49 -19.48 -24.42
N HIS A 17 5.13 -18.58 -25.34
CA HIS A 17 6.03 -17.53 -25.79
C HIS A 17 6.37 -16.61 -24.63
N VAL A 18 7.53 -16.83 -24.01
CA VAL A 18 8.19 -15.82 -23.18
C VAL A 18 8.70 -14.75 -24.14
N LEU A 19 7.82 -13.82 -24.49
CA LEU A 19 8.17 -12.59 -25.19
C LEU A 19 9.29 -11.88 -24.40
N ALA A 20 10.21 -11.27 -25.14
CA ALA A 20 11.51 -10.85 -24.61
C ALA A 20 11.38 -10.04 -23.31
N ALA A 21 12.08 -10.48 -22.26
CA ALA A 21 12.06 -9.80 -20.97
C ALA A 21 12.88 -8.52 -21.05
N GLU A 22 12.18 -7.38 -21.23
CA GLU A 22 12.78 -6.05 -21.28
C GLU A 22 13.40 -5.65 -19.94
N THR A 23 14.42 -4.79 -19.99
CA THR A 23 15.14 -4.30 -18.82
C THR A 23 15.09 -2.78 -18.81
N LEU A 24 14.38 -2.21 -17.84
CA LEU A 24 14.43 -0.77 -17.56
C LEU A 24 15.55 -0.49 -16.55
N ILE A 25 16.05 0.74 -16.59
CA ILE A 25 17.00 1.27 -15.60
C ILE A 25 16.27 2.35 -14.82
N ILE A 26 16.24 2.19 -13.51
CA ILE A 26 15.81 3.21 -12.55
C ILE A 26 17.02 3.61 -11.68
N PRO A 27 16.97 4.72 -10.93
CA PRO A 27 17.98 5.12 -9.96
C PRO A 27 18.40 4.01 -8.97
N GLN A 28 17.53 3.02 -8.73
CA GLN A 28 17.75 1.87 -7.84
C GLN A 28 18.37 0.65 -8.54
N GLY A 29 18.62 0.71 -9.86
CA GLY A 29 19.27 -0.34 -10.65
C GLY A 29 18.46 -0.83 -11.84
N ARG A 30 18.87 -1.99 -12.39
CA ARG A 30 18.19 -2.64 -13.53
C ARG A 30 16.99 -3.45 -13.05
N ILE A 31 15.77 -3.06 -13.44
CA ILE A 31 14.58 -3.91 -13.30
C ILE A 31 14.39 -4.70 -14.59
N ARG A 32 14.32 -6.02 -14.48
CA ARG A 32 13.88 -6.87 -15.59
C ARG A 32 12.37 -7.07 -15.50
N GLY A 33 11.63 -6.51 -16.45
CA GLY A 33 10.20 -6.70 -16.60
C GLY A 33 9.85 -7.97 -17.37
N THR A 34 8.54 -8.19 -17.51
CA THR A 34 7.97 -9.22 -18.38
C THR A 34 6.94 -8.61 -19.31
N VAL A 35 6.94 -8.98 -20.59
CA VAL A 35 5.82 -8.67 -21.48
C VAL A 35 4.67 -9.62 -21.16
N ARG A 36 3.47 -9.08 -21.01
CA ARG A 36 2.22 -9.81 -20.75
C ARG A 36 1.12 -9.32 -21.70
N GLN A 37 -0.02 -10.00 -21.72
CA GLN A 37 -1.17 -9.63 -22.55
C GLN A 37 -2.34 -9.15 -21.68
N SER A 38 -3.00 -8.06 -22.10
CA SER A 38 -4.26 -7.59 -21.53
C SER A 38 -5.41 -8.53 -21.90
N ARG A 39 -6.62 -8.22 -21.42
CA ARG A 39 -7.83 -8.97 -21.81
C ARG A 39 -8.07 -8.90 -23.32
N ASP A 40 -7.88 -7.73 -23.93
CA ASP A 40 -8.08 -7.52 -25.36
C ASP A 40 -6.83 -7.87 -26.20
N SER A 41 -5.94 -8.70 -25.63
CA SER A 41 -4.69 -9.21 -26.23
C SER A 41 -3.62 -8.16 -26.52
N ASN A 42 -3.74 -6.94 -25.97
CA ASN A 42 -2.71 -5.90 -26.11
C ASN A 42 -1.46 -6.28 -25.30
N PRO A 43 -0.24 -6.22 -25.87
CA PRO A 43 0.99 -6.45 -25.11
C PRO A 43 1.25 -5.27 -24.17
N TYR A 44 1.54 -5.56 -22.90
CA TYR A 44 1.94 -4.56 -21.90
C TYR A 44 3.18 -5.02 -21.11
N TYR A 45 3.93 -4.05 -20.59
CA TYR A 45 5.12 -4.31 -19.79
C TYR A 45 4.78 -4.36 -18.30
N ALA A 46 5.11 -5.46 -17.64
CA ALA A 46 4.88 -5.68 -16.22
C ALA A 46 6.21 -5.70 -15.46
N PHE A 47 6.40 -4.72 -14.58
CA PHE A 47 7.53 -4.63 -13.65
C PHE A 47 7.00 -4.77 -12.23
N LEU A 48 7.47 -5.79 -11.49
CA LEU A 48 6.93 -6.17 -10.18
C LEU A 48 8.05 -6.17 -9.14
N GLY A 49 7.75 -5.74 -7.91
CA GLY A 49 8.71 -5.76 -6.80
C GLY A 49 9.79 -4.67 -6.87
N ILE A 50 9.48 -3.52 -7.46
CA ILE A 50 10.42 -2.39 -7.60
C ILE A 50 10.69 -1.74 -6.22
N PRO A 51 11.97 -1.64 -5.77
CA PRO A 51 12.34 -0.88 -4.58
C PRO A 51 12.54 0.62 -4.90
N TYR A 52 12.35 1.50 -3.91
CA TYR A 52 12.16 2.94 -4.14
C TYR A 52 13.25 3.91 -3.59
N ALA A 53 14.51 3.48 -3.43
CA ALA A 53 15.72 4.32 -3.13
C ALA A 53 17.03 3.56 -3.48
N LEU A 54 18.19 4.11 -3.92
CA LEU A 54 18.72 5.44 -4.36
C LEU A 54 20.06 5.18 -5.18
N PRO A 55 20.86 6.18 -5.68
CA PRO A 55 20.88 6.77 -7.03
C PRO A 55 22.09 6.39 -7.97
N PRO A 56 22.16 6.86 -9.25
CA PRO A 56 22.88 6.17 -10.37
C PRO A 56 24.01 6.96 -11.12
N VAL A 57 24.65 6.34 -12.14
CA VAL A 57 25.51 6.99 -13.18
C VAL A 57 25.59 6.24 -14.54
N GLU A 58 25.86 7.01 -15.61
CA GLU A 58 26.37 6.63 -16.97
C GLU A 58 25.44 5.93 -18.00
N ASP A 59 26.01 5.24 -19.00
CA ASP A 59 26.08 5.77 -20.39
C ASP A 59 24.93 5.43 -21.40
N LEU A 60 23.83 4.81 -20.98
CA LEU A 60 22.90 4.17 -21.93
C LEU A 60 21.69 5.05 -22.33
N ARG A 61 21.99 6.11 -23.10
CA ARG A 61 21.13 7.26 -23.43
C ARG A 61 20.13 7.11 -24.59
N PHE A 62 20.08 6.01 -25.36
CA PHE A 62 19.50 6.05 -26.73
C PHE A 62 18.56 4.90 -27.14
N LYS A 63 17.24 5.06 -26.93
CA LYS A 63 16.14 4.57 -27.80
C LYS A 63 14.91 5.48 -27.65
N PRO A 64 14.03 5.61 -28.67
CA PRO A 64 13.00 6.64 -28.68
C PRO A 64 11.79 6.27 -27.80
N SER A 65 11.47 7.15 -26.85
CA SER A 65 10.10 7.32 -26.38
C SER A 65 9.29 8.06 -27.44
N SER A 66 7.99 7.80 -27.54
CA SER A 66 7.08 8.79 -28.11
C SER A 66 7.03 10.00 -27.18
N ASP A 67 7.08 11.23 -27.72
CA ASP A 67 7.06 12.48 -26.93
C ASP A 67 5.81 12.68 -26.04
N VAL A 68 4.82 11.78 -26.14
CA VAL A 68 3.58 11.79 -25.35
C VAL A 68 3.74 10.91 -24.11
N LYS A 69 3.96 11.54 -22.95
CA LYS A 69 3.91 10.89 -21.63
C LYS A 69 2.46 10.59 -21.22
N LEU A 70 2.19 9.38 -20.73
CA LEU A 70 0.84 8.90 -20.41
C LEU A 70 0.35 9.33 -19.01
N PRO A 71 -0.96 9.51 -18.79
CA PRO A 71 -1.52 9.69 -17.44
C PRO A 71 -1.18 8.51 -16.52
N VAL A 72 -0.87 8.82 -15.26
CA VAL A 72 -0.46 7.82 -14.26
C VAL A 72 -1.61 7.57 -13.29
N MET A 73 -1.93 6.31 -13.03
CA MET A 73 -2.94 5.90 -12.05
C MET A 73 -2.27 5.12 -10.91
N VAL A 74 -2.41 5.60 -9.67
CA VAL A 74 -1.73 5.06 -8.50
C VAL A 74 -2.74 4.46 -7.54
N PHE A 75 -2.77 3.13 -7.45
CA PHE A 75 -3.72 2.39 -6.62
C PHE A 75 -3.18 2.10 -5.22
N VAL A 76 -3.91 2.56 -4.21
CA VAL A 76 -3.73 2.22 -2.81
C VAL A 76 -4.78 1.18 -2.41
N HIS A 77 -4.33 -0.02 -2.04
CA HIS A 77 -5.24 -1.12 -1.74
C HIS A 77 -6.04 -0.92 -0.43
N GLY A 78 -7.21 -1.55 -0.35
CA GLY A 78 -8.04 -1.59 0.86
C GLY A 78 -7.56 -2.61 1.90
N GLY A 79 -8.46 -3.04 2.78
CA GLY A 79 -8.20 -4.08 3.80
C GLY A 79 -8.03 -3.60 5.24
N GLY A 80 -8.65 -2.46 5.59
CA GLY A 80 -8.80 -2.00 6.97
C GLY A 80 -7.48 -1.63 7.67
N PHE A 81 -6.45 -1.24 6.91
CA PHE A 81 -5.08 -1.01 7.39
C PHE A 81 -4.39 -2.24 8.03
N LEU A 82 -5.03 -3.41 7.99
CA LEU A 82 -4.61 -4.64 8.67
C LEU A 82 -4.09 -5.71 7.70
N MET A 83 -4.69 -5.77 6.51
CA MET A 83 -4.40 -6.76 5.46
C MET A 83 -4.49 -6.10 4.08
N GLY A 84 -3.97 -6.78 3.06
CA GLY A 84 -3.97 -6.29 1.67
C GLY A 84 -2.68 -6.63 0.95
N GLN A 85 -2.68 -6.48 -0.37
CA GLN A 85 -1.55 -6.76 -1.25
C GLN A 85 -1.69 -6.00 -2.57
N ALA A 86 -0.60 -5.74 -3.28
CA ALA A 86 -0.54 -5.08 -4.59
C ALA A 86 -0.27 -6.07 -5.73
N THR A 87 -0.40 -7.37 -5.46
CA THR A 87 -0.10 -8.43 -6.42
C THR A 87 -1.18 -8.56 -7.49
N SER A 88 -0.76 -8.83 -8.72
CA SER A 88 -1.66 -8.90 -9.89
C SER A 88 -2.68 -10.05 -9.85
N ASN A 89 -2.55 -11.01 -8.93
CA ASN A 89 -3.57 -12.03 -8.68
C ASN A 89 -4.80 -11.51 -7.90
N MET A 90 -4.69 -10.33 -7.28
CA MET A 90 -5.78 -9.66 -6.55
C MET A 90 -6.17 -8.35 -7.21
N TYR A 91 -5.18 -7.58 -7.66
CA TYR A 91 -5.36 -6.31 -8.38
C TYR A 91 -4.67 -6.40 -9.73
N GLY A 92 -5.23 -7.23 -10.61
CA GLY A 92 -4.75 -7.44 -11.96
C GLY A 92 -4.88 -6.18 -12.83
N PRO A 93 -3.87 -5.85 -13.66
CA PRO A 93 -3.88 -4.64 -14.48
C PRO A 93 -4.70 -4.78 -15.77
N GLU A 94 -5.23 -5.97 -16.09
CA GLU A 94 -5.65 -6.36 -17.44
C GLU A 94 -6.69 -5.42 -18.06
N TYR A 95 -7.63 -4.89 -17.26
CA TYR A 95 -8.64 -3.93 -17.71
C TYR A 95 -8.10 -2.52 -17.91
N PHE A 96 -7.07 -2.11 -17.16
CA PHE A 96 -6.42 -0.80 -17.34
C PHE A 96 -5.46 -0.81 -18.53
N MET A 97 -4.88 -1.96 -18.88
CA MET A 97 -3.98 -2.11 -20.02
C MET A 97 -4.70 -2.18 -21.39
N ASP A 98 -6.03 -2.13 -21.39
CA ASP A 98 -6.84 -1.81 -22.59
C ASP A 98 -6.93 -0.28 -22.82
N HIS A 99 -6.27 0.54 -21.99
CA HIS A 99 -6.24 2.00 -22.05
C HIS A 99 -4.82 2.57 -21.99
N ASN A 100 -4.63 3.77 -22.56
CA ASN A 100 -3.35 4.48 -22.59
C ASN A 100 -3.02 5.15 -21.25
N VAL A 101 -2.71 4.34 -20.23
CA VAL A 101 -2.34 4.78 -18.87
C VAL A 101 -1.16 3.97 -18.31
N VAL A 102 -0.39 4.57 -17.40
CA VAL A 102 0.56 3.83 -16.57
C VAL A 102 -0.09 3.52 -15.23
N LEU A 103 -0.32 2.24 -14.93
CA LEU A 103 -0.88 1.79 -13.65
C LEU A 103 0.25 1.41 -12.69
N VAL A 104 0.23 2.01 -11.50
CA VAL A 104 1.12 1.68 -10.38
C VAL A 104 0.27 1.18 -9.20
N THR A 105 0.56 -0.01 -8.69
CA THR A 105 -0.07 -0.53 -7.46
C THR A 105 0.98 -0.55 -6.34
N ILE A 106 0.65 0.03 -5.17
CA ILE A 106 1.63 0.22 -4.10
C ILE A 106 1.36 -0.66 -2.88
N GLN A 107 2.44 -1.12 -2.24
CA GLN A 107 2.43 -1.73 -0.91
C GLN A 107 2.75 -0.69 0.16
N TYR A 108 2.20 -0.88 1.36
CA TYR A 108 2.55 -0.12 2.55
C TYR A 108 2.49 -1.02 3.80
N ARG A 109 3.14 -0.62 4.90
CA ARG A 109 3.08 -1.40 6.16
C ARG A 109 1.68 -1.41 6.76
N LEU A 110 1.30 -2.56 7.32
CA LEU A 110 -0.04 -2.86 7.84
C LEU A 110 0.00 -3.23 9.33
N GLY A 111 -1.16 -3.14 9.98
CA GLY A 111 -1.35 -3.47 11.39
C GLY A 111 -0.41 -2.69 12.32
N VAL A 112 0.10 -3.37 13.36
CA VAL A 112 1.08 -2.78 14.30
C VAL A 112 2.31 -2.23 13.57
N LEU A 113 2.81 -2.92 12.53
CA LEU A 113 4.02 -2.53 11.82
C LEU A 113 3.86 -1.21 11.03
N GLY A 114 2.64 -0.86 10.64
CA GLY A 114 2.32 0.41 9.95
C GLY A 114 1.75 1.50 10.85
N PHE A 115 1.09 1.15 11.96
CA PHE A 115 0.20 2.06 12.68
C PHE A 115 0.35 2.02 14.22
N LEU A 116 1.42 1.43 14.75
CA LEU A 116 1.80 1.59 16.15
C LEU A 116 2.13 3.06 16.48
N SER A 117 1.57 3.60 17.55
CA SER A 117 1.87 4.94 18.06
C SER A 117 1.87 4.93 19.58
N PHE A 118 2.90 5.51 20.20
CA PHE A 118 2.94 5.79 21.64
C PHE A 118 2.52 7.24 21.95
N GLY A 119 2.05 8.01 20.95
CA GLY A 119 1.63 9.41 21.12
C GLY A 119 2.76 10.38 21.48
N ASN A 120 4.02 9.97 21.28
CA ASN A 120 5.22 10.75 21.57
C ASN A 120 5.98 11.10 20.27
N ALA A 121 7.11 11.81 20.39
CA ALA A 121 7.87 12.28 19.24
C ALA A 121 8.62 11.18 18.49
N GLU A 122 9.01 10.10 19.18
CA GLU A 122 9.80 8.99 18.61
C GLU A 122 8.94 7.98 17.84
N VAL A 123 7.74 7.68 18.36
CA VAL A 123 6.76 6.77 17.75
C VAL A 123 5.42 7.50 17.58
N PRO A 124 5.34 8.50 16.69
CA PRO A 124 4.13 9.30 16.52
C PRO A 124 3.01 8.53 15.80
N GLY A 125 3.37 7.54 14.97
CA GLY A 125 2.44 6.71 14.21
C GLY A 125 2.59 6.88 12.70
N ASN A 126 1.56 6.46 11.97
CA ASN A 126 1.37 6.68 10.53
C ASN A 126 2.53 6.20 9.62
N LEU A 127 3.32 5.20 10.05
CA LEU A 127 4.41 4.65 9.24
C LEU A 127 3.91 4.09 7.90
N GLY A 128 2.76 3.39 7.89
CA GLY A 128 2.12 2.92 6.66
C GLY A 128 1.68 4.06 5.74
N MET A 129 1.29 5.22 6.28
CA MET A 129 0.98 6.40 5.46
C MET A 129 2.25 7.05 4.90
N LYS A 130 3.33 7.06 5.68
CA LYS A 130 4.64 7.57 5.25
C LYS A 130 5.26 6.68 4.16
N ASP A 131 5.01 5.37 4.18
CA ASP A 131 5.35 4.47 3.06
C ASP A 131 4.62 4.86 1.77
N GLN A 132 3.33 5.22 1.86
CA GLN A 132 2.56 5.69 0.70
C GLN A 132 3.07 7.05 0.18
N VAL A 133 3.49 7.96 1.07
CA VAL A 133 4.17 9.22 0.66
C VAL A 133 5.48 8.92 -0.07
N LEU A 134 6.32 8.02 0.44
CA LEU A 134 7.57 7.62 -0.23
C LEU A 134 7.31 6.99 -1.59
N ALA A 135 6.27 6.17 -1.73
CA ALA A 135 5.86 5.62 -3.02
C ALA A 135 5.39 6.70 -4.01
N LEU A 136 4.64 7.72 -3.55
CA LEU A 136 4.23 8.85 -4.38
C LEU A 136 5.42 9.75 -4.79
N GLN A 137 6.38 9.97 -3.89
CA GLN A 137 7.63 10.68 -4.18
C GLN A 137 8.45 9.91 -5.24
N TRP A 138 8.58 8.60 -5.08
CA TRP A 138 9.22 7.75 -6.09
C TRP A 138 8.51 7.83 -7.44
N ILE A 139 7.18 7.85 -7.48
CA ILE A 139 6.44 8.02 -8.75
C ILE A 139 6.76 9.38 -9.39
N GLN A 140 6.79 10.47 -8.62
CA GLN A 140 7.18 11.79 -9.14
C GLN A 140 8.61 11.82 -9.69
N GLU A 141 9.55 11.14 -9.03
CA GLU A 141 10.96 11.09 -9.44
C GLU A 141 11.25 10.13 -10.62
N ASN A 142 10.45 9.08 -10.82
CA ASN A 142 10.84 7.93 -11.64
C ASN A 142 9.87 7.55 -12.76
N ILE A 143 8.61 7.99 -12.72
CA ILE A 143 7.58 7.45 -13.62
C ILE A 143 7.78 7.81 -15.10
N GLU A 144 8.59 8.84 -15.39
CA GLU A 144 8.98 9.21 -16.75
C GLU A 144 9.72 8.10 -17.49
N GLU A 145 10.58 7.34 -16.78
CA GLU A 145 11.31 6.18 -17.32
C GLU A 145 10.39 5.02 -17.71
N PHE A 146 9.14 5.05 -17.24
CA PHE A 146 8.07 4.10 -17.59
C PHE A 146 7.07 4.69 -18.61
N GLY A 147 7.38 5.85 -19.20
CA GLY A 147 6.51 6.57 -20.14
C GLY A 147 5.34 7.31 -19.48
N GLY A 148 5.33 7.44 -18.15
CA GLY A 148 4.31 8.16 -17.40
C GLY A 148 4.58 9.67 -17.31
N ASN A 149 3.53 10.43 -17.03
CA ASN A 149 3.57 11.87 -16.81
C ASN A 149 3.43 12.20 -15.31
N PRO A 150 4.48 12.67 -14.61
CA PRO A 150 4.40 13.06 -13.20
C PRO A 150 3.40 14.20 -12.94
N ASP A 151 3.24 15.11 -13.91
CA ASP A 151 2.27 16.22 -13.89
C ASP A 151 0.81 15.76 -14.14
N SER A 152 0.57 14.45 -14.31
CA SER A 152 -0.76 13.87 -14.55
C SER A 152 -1.01 12.58 -13.75
N VAL A 153 -0.56 12.59 -12.49
CA VAL A 153 -0.81 11.52 -11.51
C VAL A 153 -2.23 11.60 -10.91
N THR A 154 -2.96 10.49 -10.96
CA THR A 154 -4.26 10.27 -10.31
C THR A 154 -4.09 9.20 -9.22
N ILE A 155 -4.31 9.56 -7.95
CA ILE A 155 -4.29 8.60 -6.84
C ILE A 155 -5.70 8.04 -6.60
N PHE A 156 -5.83 6.73 -6.39
CA PHE A 156 -7.12 6.09 -6.11
C PHE A 156 -7.02 4.92 -5.16
N GLY A 157 -8.13 4.54 -4.52
CA GLY A 157 -8.18 3.38 -3.63
C GLY A 157 -9.59 3.01 -3.20
N GLU A 158 -9.73 1.80 -2.63
CA GLU A 158 -10.98 1.24 -2.07
C GLU A 158 -10.89 1.11 -0.55
N SER A 159 -12.00 1.35 0.16
CA SER A 159 -12.12 1.20 1.62
C SER A 159 -10.99 1.93 2.36
N ALA A 160 -10.10 1.23 3.06
CA ALA A 160 -8.94 1.82 3.73
C ALA A 160 -7.96 2.52 2.76
N GLY A 161 -7.91 2.09 1.50
CA GLY A 161 -7.22 2.80 0.43
C GLY A 161 -7.90 4.11 0.06
N ALA A 162 -9.24 4.15 0.01
CA ALA A 162 -9.99 5.40 -0.20
C ALA A 162 -9.83 6.38 0.98
N ALA A 163 -9.83 5.86 2.21
CA ALA A 163 -9.48 6.65 3.38
C ALA A 163 -8.03 7.15 3.32
N SER A 164 -7.09 6.33 2.83
CA SER A 164 -5.70 6.73 2.60
C SER A 164 -5.60 7.88 1.59
N VAL A 165 -6.27 7.78 0.43
CA VAL A 165 -6.40 8.88 -0.54
C VAL A 165 -6.99 10.13 0.11
N SER A 166 -8.03 9.97 0.93
CA SER A 166 -8.63 11.08 1.69
C SER A 166 -7.67 11.73 2.70
N TYR A 167 -6.69 11.01 3.24
CA TYR A 167 -5.63 11.59 4.07
C TYR A 167 -4.55 12.27 3.22
N HIS A 168 -4.15 11.71 2.08
CA HIS A 168 -3.22 12.36 1.15
C HIS A 168 -3.74 13.71 0.63
N LEU A 169 -5.06 13.84 0.46
CA LEU A 169 -5.72 15.10 0.11
C LEU A 169 -5.58 16.22 1.15
N VAL A 170 -5.23 15.92 2.40
CA VAL A 170 -5.07 16.92 3.49
C VAL A 170 -3.69 16.90 4.14
N SER A 171 -2.83 15.95 3.79
CA SER A 171 -1.50 15.80 4.37
C SER A 171 -0.51 16.80 3.77
N PRO A 172 0.22 17.58 4.59
CA PRO A 172 1.25 18.50 4.07
C PRO A 172 2.37 17.76 3.34
N LEU A 173 2.64 16.50 3.68
CA LEU A 173 3.69 15.68 3.08
C LEU A 173 3.35 15.18 1.67
N SER A 174 2.07 15.28 1.27
CA SER A 174 1.57 14.78 -0.02
C SER A 174 1.32 15.90 -1.04
N LYS A 175 1.57 17.16 -0.64
CA LYS A 175 1.30 18.34 -1.45
C LYS A 175 2.11 18.32 -2.75
N GLY A 176 1.41 18.36 -3.88
CA GLY A 176 2.02 18.37 -5.22
C GLY A 176 2.43 17.00 -5.77
N LEU A 177 2.22 15.90 -5.03
CA LEU A 177 2.58 14.56 -5.50
C LEU A 177 1.54 13.93 -6.44
N PHE A 178 0.35 14.53 -6.55
CA PHE A 178 -0.76 14.05 -7.39
C PHE A 178 -1.69 15.21 -7.78
N HIS A 179 -2.47 14.96 -8.83
CA HIS A 179 -3.21 15.98 -9.57
C HIS A 179 -4.72 15.72 -9.63
N ARG A 180 -5.16 14.50 -9.31
CA ARG A 180 -6.57 14.04 -9.25
C ARG A 180 -6.70 12.92 -8.21
N ALA A 181 -7.90 12.74 -7.66
CA ALA A 181 -8.16 11.69 -6.67
C ALA A 181 -9.47 10.92 -6.93
N ILE A 182 -9.50 9.61 -6.64
CA ILE A 182 -10.73 8.79 -6.69
C ILE A 182 -10.88 7.99 -5.37
N LEU A 183 -11.97 8.22 -4.66
CA LEU A 183 -12.27 7.62 -3.35
C LEU A 183 -13.43 6.63 -3.49
N GLN A 184 -13.14 5.34 -3.38
CA GLN A 184 -14.13 4.26 -3.50
C GLN A 184 -14.47 3.71 -2.11
N SER A 185 -15.64 4.05 -1.58
CA SER A 185 -16.19 3.46 -0.35
C SER A 185 -15.38 3.72 0.94
N GLY A 186 -14.74 4.89 1.06
CA GLY A 186 -14.09 5.31 2.30
C GLY A 186 -13.57 6.75 2.26
N THR A 187 -13.47 7.39 3.43
CA THR A 187 -12.90 8.73 3.63
C THR A 187 -12.16 8.81 4.98
N ALA A 188 -11.35 9.84 5.15
CA ALA A 188 -10.65 10.15 6.41
C ALA A 188 -11.61 10.49 7.58
N SER A 189 -12.87 10.79 7.27
CA SER A 189 -13.95 11.05 8.24
C SER A 189 -14.75 9.81 8.64
N CYS A 190 -14.51 8.64 8.03
CA CYS A 190 -15.13 7.39 8.49
C CYS A 190 -14.68 7.06 9.93
N SER A 191 -15.62 6.65 10.79
CA SER A 191 -15.34 6.35 12.21
C SER A 191 -14.32 5.23 12.44
N TRP A 192 -14.15 4.36 11.44
CA TRP A 192 -13.17 3.27 11.45
C TRP A 192 -11.79 3.68 10.86
N ALA A 193 -11.69 4.85 10.22
CA ALA A 193 -10.49 5.26 9.50
C ALA A 193 -9.40 5.87 10.39
N SER A 194 -9.73 6.27 11.62
CA SER A 194 -8.79 6.85 12.58
C SER A 194 -8.89 6.23 13.97
N THR A 195 -7.78 6.20 14.71
CA THR A 195 -7.75 5.87 16.14
C THR A 195 -7.36 7.12 16.95
N PRO A 196 -8.11 7.50 18.01
CA PRO A 196 -7.73 8.59 18.90
C PRO A 196 -6.35 8.35 19.52
N ALA A 197 -5.51 9.39 19.62
CA ALA A 197 -4.12 9.26 20.05
C ALA A 197 -3.94 8.58 21.43
N TRP A 198 -4.85 8.84 22.38
CA TRP A 198 -4.85 8.17 23.68
C TRP A 198 -5.08 6.65 23.55
N LEU A 199 -6.04 6.24 22.72
CA LEU A 199 -6.37 4.83 22.49
C LEU A 199 -5.26 4.12 21.70
N ALA A 200 -4.60 4.81 20.77
CA ALA A 200 -3.44 4.28 20.05
C ALA A 200 -2.28 3.98 21.01
N ARG A 201 -1.94 4.93 21.89
CA ARG A 201 -0.93 4.77 22.95
C ARG A 201 -1.29 3.62 23.90
N ASP A 202 -2.53 3.56 24.37
CA ASP A 202 -2.95 2.53 25.32
C ASP A 202 -2.91 1.13 24.66
N ARG A 203 -3.28 1.03 23.36
CA ARG A 203 -3.08 -0.19 22.55
C ARG A 203 -1.61 -0.52 22.32
N ALA A 204 -0.72 0.45 22.20
CA ALA A 204 0.72 0.24 22.07
C ALA A 204 1.35 -0.35 23.35
N HIS A 205 1.01 0.18 24.53
CA HIS A 205 1.45 -0.42 25.80
C HIS A 205 0.83 -1.80 26.05
N ALA A 206 -0.45 -1.99 25.68
CA ALA A 206 -1.08 -3.32 25.71
C ALA A 206 -0.36 -4.31 24.78
N PHE A 207 0.03 -3.89 23.58
CA PHE A 207 0.79 -4.73 22.65
C PHE A 207 2.14 -5.13 23.25
N ALA A 208 2.91 -4.17 23.77
CA ALA A 208 4.18 -4.42 24.45
C ALA A 208 4.03 -5.44 25.60
N THR A 209 2.99 -5.28 26.43
CA THR A 209 2.67 -6.21 27.52
C THR A 209 2.35 -7.62 27.00
N LEU A 210 1.56 -7.74 25.93
CA LEU A 210 1.10 -9.01 25.36
C LEU A 210 2.20 -9.82 24.66
N VAL A 211 3.33 -9.19 24.33
CA VAL A 211 4.54 -9.80 23.76
C VAL A 211 5.69 -9.94 24.78
N GLY A 212 5.47 -9.56 26.04
CA GLY A 212 6.47 -9.66 27.11
C GLY A 212 7.54 -8.56 27.13
N CYS A 213 7.35 -7.47 26.38
CA CYS A 213 8.24 -6.32 26.41
C CYS A 213 7.94 -5.38 27.59
N PRO A 214 8.94 -4.63 28.08
CA PRO A 214 8.72 -3.51 28.99
C PRO A 214 7.74 -2.49 28.40
N THR A 215 7.07 -1.73 29.26
CA THR A 215 6.15 -0.66 28.85
C THR A 215 6.74 0.75 28.99
N GLN A 216 7.89 0.87 29.65
CA GLN A 216 8.67 2.10 29.85
C GLN A 216 10.12 1.76 30.28
N PRO A 217 11.12 2.64 30.03
CA PRO A 217 11.04 3.84 29.19
C PRO A 217 10.93 3.46 27.70
N ILE A 218 10.56 4.41 26.83
CA ILE A 218 10.15 4.11 25.44
C ILE A 218 11.26 3.44 24.64
N GLU A 219 12.50 3.84 24.86
CA GLU A 219 13.70 3.34 24.22
C GLU A 219 13.87 1.84 24.48
N THR A 220 13.68 1.42 25.74
CA THR A 220 13.72 0.00 26.14
C THR A 220 12.54 -0.81 25.60
N VAL A 221 11.36 -0.19 25.46
CA VAL A 221 10.22 -0.83 24.77
C VAL A 221 10.59 -1.10 23.31
N LEU A 222 11.14 -0.11 22.62
CA LEU A 222 11.51 -0.22 21.21
C LEU A 222 12.64 -1.22 20.97
N ASP A 223 13.67 -1.24 21.82
CA ASP A 223 14.76 -2.22 21.72
C ASP A 223 14.27 -3.65 21.92
N CYS A 224 13.29 -3.88 22.80
CA CYS A 224 12.63 -5.17 22.91
C CYS A 224 11.79 -5.50 21.66
N LEU A 225 10.95 -4.58 21.20
CA LEU A 225 10.09 -4.78 20.03
C LEU A 225 10.91 -5.08 18.76
N ARG A 226 12.05 -4.40 18.55
CA ARG A 226 12.97 -4.62 17.42
C ARG A 226 13.56 -6.03 17.36
N GLN A 227 13.60 -6.76 18.48
CA GLN A 227 14.13 -8.12 18.56
C GLN A 227 13.07 -9.21 18.33
N LEU A 228 11.78 -8.86 18.25
CA LEU A 228 10.70 -9.83 18.09
C LEU A 228 10.59 -10.31 16.63
N PRO A 229 10.28 -11.61 16.40
CA PRO A 229 9.93 -12.10 15.07
C PRO A 229 8.70 -11.37 14.49
N THR A 230 8.70 -11.09 13.19
CA THR A 230 7.58 -10.45 12.48
C THR A 230 6.24 -11.17 12.69
N GLU A 231 6.26 -12.50 12.79
CA GLU A 231 5.08 -13.32 13.08
C GLU A 231 4.42 -12.97 14.43
N THR A 232 5.21 -12.60 15.45
CA THR A 232 4.70 -12.19 16.76
C THR A 232 3.80 -10.95 16.65
N PHE A 233 4.12 -10.02 15.75
CA PHE A 233 3.30 -8.84 15.48
C PHE A 233 1.96 -9.19 14.84
N VAL A 234 1.97 -10.10 13.86
CA VAL A 234 0.76 -10.50 13.12
C VAL A 234 -0.16 -11.37 13.99
N THR A 235 0.41 -12.33 14.72
CA THR A 235 -0.37 -13.26 15.55
C THR A 235 -0.97 -12.60 16.80
N THR A 236 -0.26 -11.65 17.42
CA THR A 236 -0.71 -10.94 18.63
C THR A 236 -1.90 -10.01 18.35
N LEU A 237 -2.08 -9.52 17.12
CA LEU A 237 -3.25 -8.71 16.73
C LEU A 237 -4.59 -9.37 17.08
N ASN A 238 -4.67 -10.70 17.00
CA ASN A 238 -5.89 -11.43 17.35
C ASN A 238 -6.30 -11.26 18.83
N LYS A 239 -5.36 -10.96 19.73
CA LYS A 239 -5.65 -10.70 21.15
C LYS A 239 -6.35 -9.36 21.40
N PHE A 240 -6.45 -8.50 20.38
CA PHE A 240 -7.20 -7.23 20.45
C PHE A 240 -8.67 -7.35 19.98
N HIS A 241 -9.08 -8.51 19.46
CA HIS A 241 -10.48 -8.77 19.14
C HIS A 241 -11.25 -9.13 20.41
N ILE A 242 -12.35 -8.44 20.66
CA ILE A 242 -13.28 -8.67 21.77
C ILE A 242 -14.26 -9.79 21.42
N TRP A 243 -14.74 -9.82 20.17
CA TRP A 243 -15.68 -10.82 19.68
C TRP A 243 -15.39 -11.16 18.21
N PHE A 244 -15.04 -12.42 17.94
CA PHE A 244 -14.62 -12.90 16.62
C PHE A 244 -13.49 -12.06 15.99
N LYS A 245 -13.83 -11.15 15.07
CA LYS A 245 -12.90 -10.19 14.43
C LYS A 245 -13.27 -8.72 14.73
N ASN A 246 -14.00 -8.46 15.82
CA ASN A 246 -14.43 -7.13 16.22
C ASN A 246 -13.68 -6.66 17.47
N PRO A 247 -13.08 -5.44 17.50
CA PRO A 247 -12.98 -4.47 16.40
C PRO A 247 -12.06 -4.97 15.28
N MET A 248 -12.51 -4.82 14.03
CA MET A 248 -11.73 -5.27 12.85
C MET A 248 -10.49 -4.42 12.60
N ILE A 249 -10.54 -3.15 13.00
CA ILE A 249 -9.48 -2.18 12.82
C ILE A 249 -8.98 -1.77 14.20
N THR A 250 -7.80 -2.28 14.56
CA THR A 250 -7.16 -2.14 15.88
C THR A 250 -6.01 -1.14 15.86
N PHE A 251 -5.29 -1.04 14.75
CA PHE A 251 -4.25 -0.04 14.51
C PHE A 251 -4.56 0.63 13.16
N ALA A 252 -4.68 1.96 13.18
CA ALA A 252 -5.15 2.79 12.07
C ALA A 252 -4.45 4.17 12.14
N PRO A 253 -4.60 5.04 11.12
CA PRO A 253 -4.13 6.42 11.18
C PRO A 253 -4.48 7.16 12.49
N VAL A 254 -3.52 7.93 12.99
CA VAL A 254 -3.65 8.74 14.21
C VAL A 254 -3.30 10.19 13.91
N ILE A 255 -3.84 11.12 14.68
CA ILE A 255 -3.28 12.49 14.73
C ILE A 255 -1.95 12.40 15.48
N GLU A 256 -0.87 12.81 14.83
CA GLU A 256 0.49 12.70 15.36
C GLU A 256 0.77 13.78 16.40
N SER A 257 1.78 13.55 17.25
CA SER A 257 2.14 14.49 18.31
C SER A 257 2.61 15.82 17.70
N PRO A 258 2.24 17.00 18.24
CA PRO A 258 2.85 18.25 17.82
C PRO A 258 4.35 18.33 18.16
N LEU A 259 4.87 17.37 18.94
CA LEU A 259 6.30 17.24 19.27
C LEU A 259 7.09 16.44 18.23
N SER A 260 6.45 15.64 17.35
CA SER A 260 7.13 14.96 16.25
C SER A 260 7.32 15.87 15.06
N GLN A 261 8.44 15.69 14.36
CA GLN A 261 8.71 16.30 13.06
C GLN A 261 8.18 15.41 11.93
N ASN A 262 7.98 15.99 10.75
CA ASN A 262 7.54 15.27 9.55
C ASN A 262 6.22 14.50 9.77
N ASN A 263 5.23 15.17 10.37
CA ASN A 263 3.91 14.61 10.62
C ASN A 263 3.12 14.49 9.31
N PHE A 264 2.63 13.28 9.03
CA PHE A 264 1.71 13.02 7.94
C PHE A 264 0.30 13.58 8.26
N LEU A 265 -0.15 13.44 9.51
CA LEU A 265 -1.44 13.95 9.99
C LEU A 265 -1.26 14.83 11.25
N PRO A 266 -0.98 16.14 11.11
CA PRO A 266 -0.68 17.03 12.24
C PRO A 266 -1.91 17.54 13.01
N ASP A 267 -3.13 17.48 12.45
CA ASP A 267 -4.40 17.78 13.12
C ASP A 267 -5.52 16.93 12.49
N HIS A 268 -6.74 17.04 13.01
CA HIS A 268 -7.93 16.39 12.50
C HIS A 268 -8.16 16.74 11.01
N PRO A 269 -8.45 15.77 10.12
CA PRO A 269 -8.58 15.99 8.67
C PRO A 269 -9.49 17.15 8.27
N LEU A 270 -10.62 17.33 8.97
CA LEU A 270 -11.59 18.41 8.69
C LEU A 270 -11.10 19.83 9.05
N ARG A 271 -9.92 19.98 9.66
CA ARG A 271 -9.29 21.28 9.97
C ARG A 271 -8.10 21.60 9.07
N LEU A 272 -7.58 20.61 8.36
CA LEU A 272 -6.42 20.75 7.50
C LEU A 272 -6.82 21.31 6.13
N PRO A 273 -5.94 22.10 5.49
CA PRO A 273 -6.20 22.58 4.14
C PRO A 273 -6.22 21.41 3.16
N HIS A 274 -7.26 21.36 2.33
CA HIS A 274 -7.44 20.34 1.32
C HIS A 274 -6.71 20.72 0.03
N ALA A 275 -6.14 19.73 -0.67
CA ALA A 275 -5.50 19.92 -1.98
C ALA A 275 -6.53 20.29 -3.05
N ASP A 276 -6.24 21.32 -3.85
CA ASP A 276 -7.14 21.78 -4.91
C ASP A 276 -6.97 20.92 -6.17
N VAL A 277 -7.63 19.76 -6.17
CA VAL A 277 -7.59 18.76 -7.26
C VAL A 277 -8.99 18.19 -7.54
N PRO A 278 -9.31 17.80 -8.79
CA PRO A 278 -10.56 17.11 -9.10
C PRO A 278 -10.68 15.77 -8.35
N ILE A 279 -11.86 15.53 -7.76
CA ILE A 279 -12.19 14.32 -7.02
C ILE A 279 -13.38 13.60 -7.64
N ILE A 280 -13.30 12.27 -7.74
CA ILE A 280 -14.47 11.39 -7.84
C ILE A 280 -14.62 10.67 -6.49
N ILE A 281 -15.82 10.68 -5.91
CA ILE A 281 -16.13 9.95 -4.68
C ILE A 281 -17.40 9.12 -4.88
N GLY A 282 -17.40 7.89 -4.40
CA GLY A 282 -18.53 6.98 -4.57
C GLY A 282 -18.65 5.94 -3.45
N VAL A 283 -19.86 5.37 -3.33
CA VAL A 283 -20.20 4.26 -2.45
C VAL A 283 -21.15 3.31 -3.19
N ASN A 284 -21.14 2.03 -2.84
CA ASN A 284 -22.11 1.06 -3.35
C ASN A 284 -23.47 1.23 -2.65
N ASN A 285 -24.55 0.85 -3.32
CA ASN A 285 -25.90 0.95 -2.79
C ASN A 285 -26.21 0.01 -1.59
N LYS A 286 -25.30 -0.94 -1.25
CA LYS A 286 -25.48 -1.97 -0.22
C LYS A 286 -24.20 -2.32 0.57
N GLU A 287 -23.32 -1.36 0.84
CA GLU A 287 -22.01 -1.57 1.53
C GLU A 287 -22.08 -2.51 2.75
N GLY A 288 -23.05 -2.29 3.64
CA GLY A 288 -23.20 -3.08 4.87
C GLY A 288 -23.42 -4.58 4.66
N GLY A 289 -23.88 -5.01 3.48
CA GLY A 289 -24.08 -6.42 3.14
C GLY A 289 -22.80 -7.26 3.24
N LYS A 290 -21.63 -6.66 2.96
CA LYS A 290 -20.29 -7.29 3.07
C LYS A 290 -19.97 -7.74 4.50
N PHE A 291 -20.53 -7.06 5.51
CA PHE A 291 -20.21 -7.28 6.92
C PHE A 291 -21.31 -8.02 7.70
N TYR A 292 -22.51 -8.16 7.11
CA TYR A 292 -23.68 -8.76 7.78
C TYR A 292 -23.44 -10.17 8.37
N PRO A 293 -22.77 -11.13 7.68
CA PRO A 293 -22.49 -12.46 8.26
C PRO A 293 -21.61 -12.39 9.52
N GLY A 294 -20.60 -11.51 9.50
CA GLY A 294 -19.67 -11.31 10.62
C GLY A 294 -20.29 -10.57 11.80
N LEU A 295 -21.33 -9.75 11.58
CA LEU A 295 -22.07 -9.05 12.64
C LEU A 295 -23.15 -9.91 13.30
N THR A 296 -23.71 -10.88 12.57
CA THR A 296 -24.78 -11.76 13.06
C THR A 296 -24.28 -13.13 13.55
N GLY A 297 -23.00 -13.44 13.34
CA GLY A 297 -22.45 -14.78 13.59
C GLY A 297 -22.92 -15.83 12.58
N LEU A 298 -23.66 -15.43 11.54
CA LEU A 298 -24.21 -16.30 10.49
C LEU A 298 -23.16 -16.57 9.40
N TYR A 299 -22.07 -17.23 9.77
CA TYR A 299 -21.38 -18.09 8.82
C TYR A 299 -22.18 -19.39 8.75
N PHE A 300 -22.78 -19.68 7.59
CA PHE A 300 -23.45 -20.96 7.36
C PHE A 300 -22.45 -22.09 7.60
N THR A 301 -22.81 -22.99 8.53
CA THR A 301 -22.10 -24.24 8.85
C THR A 301 -22.27 -25.26 7.74
#